data_AF-A0AA96EIR7-F1
#
_entry.id   AF-A0AA96EIR7-F1
#
_cell.length_a   1.000
_cell.length_b   1.000
_cell.length_c   1.000
_cell.angle_alpha   90.00
_cell.angle_beta   90.00
_cell.angle_gamma   90.00
#
_symmetry.space_group_name_H-M   'P 1'
#
loop_
_entity.id
_entity.type
_entity.pdbx_description
1 polymer ?
#
loop_
_entity_poly.entity_id
_entity_poly.type
_entity_poly.pdbx_seq_one_letter_code
_entity_poly.pdbx_strand_id
1 'polypeptide(L)' 'MSASLEQRLTELEVRLTFLDDTVNALVAAETAQAQRVLVLEQLLRGLREELVALRTSQAHDPHSEPPPPHY' A
#
# COMPACT_ATOMS: atom_id res chain seq x y z
N MET A 1 -44.08 30.91 -2.21
CA MET A 1 -42.79 31.08 -2.93
C MET A 1 -41.61 31.01 -1.97
N SER A 2 -41.60 31.75 -0.84
CA SER A 2 -40.57 31.63 0.21
C SER A 2 -40.53 30.26 0.89
N ALA A 3 -41.68 29.74 1.33
CA ALA A 3 -41.78 28.43 2.00
C ALA A 3 -41.24 27.25 1.16
N SER A 4 -41.36 27.31 -0.18
CA SER A 4 -40.80 26.27 -1.06
C SER A 4 -39.29 26.39 -1.26
N LEU A 5 -38.71 27.59 -1.09
CA LEU A 5 -37.26 27.79 -1.13
C LEU A 5 -36.63 27.33 0.18
N GLU A 6 -37.25 27.63 1.32
CA GLU A 6 -36.81 27.14 2.65
C GLU A 6 -36.79 25.61 2.68
N GLN A 7 -37.85 24.95 2.21
CA GLN A 7 -37.90 23.48 2.14
C GLN A 7 -36.79 22.89 1.26
N ARG A 8 -36.49 23.50 0.11
CA ARG A 8 -35.39 23.07 -0.77
C ARG A 8 -34.03 23.29 -0.13
N LEU A 9 -33.87 24.38 0.62
CA LEU A 9 -32.63 24.70 1.32
C LEU A 9 -32.37 23.66 2.43
N THR A 10 -33.39 23.32 3.22
CA THR A 10 -33.29 22.24 4.22
C THR A 10 -32.93 20.90 3.58
N GLU A 11 -33.52 20.56 2.44
CA GLU A 11 -33.19 19.32 1.72
C GLU A 11 -31.73 19.32 1.22
N LEU A 12 -31.24 20.46 0.74
CA LEU A 12 -29.84 20.61 0.31
C LEU A 12 -28.88 20.52 1.49
N GLU A 13 -29.21 21.09 2.65
CA GLU A 13 -28.40 20.98 3.86
C GLU A 13 -28.26 19.52 4.31
N VAL A 14 -29.36 18.76 4.31
CA VAL A 14 -29.34 17.32 4.65
C VAL A 14 -28.53 16.52 3.63
N ARG A 15 -28.63 16.85 2.34
CA ARG A 15 -27.81 16.18 1.31
C ARG A 15 -26.34 16.53 1.45
N LEU A 16 -26.02 17.78 1.80
CA LEU A 16 -24.65 18.23 1.98
C LEU A 16 -23.99 17.52 3.15
N THR A 17 -24.67 17.42 4.30
CA THR A 17 -24.12 16.70 5.46
C THR A 17 -23.86 15.23 5.14
N PHE A 18 -24.77 14.57 4.41
CA PHE A 18 -24.55 13.20 3.96
C PHE A 18 -23.35 13.07 3.01
N LEU A 19 -23.16 14.03 2.10
CA LEU A 19 -22.01 14.04 1.20
C LEU A 19 -20.71 14.25 1.96
N ASP A 20 -20.68 15.15 2.95
CA ASP A 20 -19.52 15.39 3.80
C ASP A 20 -19.14 14.11 4.57
N ASP A 21 -20.12 13.42 5.16
CA ASP A 21 -19.90 12.14 5.83
C ASP A 21 -19.36 11.07 4.86
N THR A 22 -19.90 11.01 3.65
CA THR A 22 -19.46 10.06 2.61
C THR A 22 -18.03 10.34 2.16
N VAL A 23 -17.66 11.61 1.97
CA VAL A 23 -16.29 12.02 1.61
C VAL A 23 -15.33 11.66 2.73
N ASN A 24 -15.68 11.93 3.98
CA ASN A 24 -14.86 11.57 5.13
C ASN A 24 -14.63 10.06 5.23
N ALA A 25 -15.67 9.26 5.00
CA ALA A 25 -15.57 7.81 4.95
C ALA A 25 -14.66 7.33 3.80
N LEU A 26 -14.74 7.98 2.63
CA LEU A 26 -13.89 7.65 1.48
C LEU A 26 -12.41 7.95 1.77
N VAL A 27 -12.11 9.11 2.36
CA VAL A 27 -10.73 9.48 2.75
C VAL A 27 -10.18 8.50 3.79
N ALA A 28 -11.00 8.08 4.76
CA ALA A 28 -10.59 7.07 5.73
C ALA A 28 -10.28 5.71 5.07
N ALA A 29 -11.08 5.30 4.07
CA ALA A 29 -10.83 4.07 3.33
C ALA A 29 -9.57 4.16 2.45
N GLU A 30 -9.37 5.28 1.76
CA GLU A 30 -8.19 5.53 0.92
C GLU A 30 -6.90 5.50 1.76
N THR A 31 -6.88 6.17 2.90
CA THR A 31 -5.71 6.21 3.78
C THR A 31 -5.37 4.82 4.32
N ALA A 32 -6.36 4.01 4.71
CA ALA A 32 -6.15 2.63 5.11
C ALA A 32 -5.61 1.77 3.96
N GLN A 33 -6.10 1.96 2.73
CA GLN A 33 -5.61 1.26 1.55
C GLN A 33 -4.17 1.66 1.22
N ALA A 34 -3.82 2.94 1.27
CA ALA A 34 -2.47 3.43 1.03
C ALA A 34 -1.47 2.84 2.03
N GLN A 35 -1.83 2.78 3.32
CA GLN A 35 -1.01 2.11 4.33
C GLN A 35 -0.79 0.62 4.02
N ARG A 36 -1.85 -0.08 3.61
CA ARG A 36 -1.75 -1.50 3.24
C ARG A 36 -0.84 -1.72 2.03
N VAL A 37 -0.91 -0.84 1.02
CA VAL A 37 0.00 -0.88 -0.15
C VAL A 37 1.44 -0.70 0.29
N LEU A 38 1.74 0.29 1.14
CA LEU A 38 3.10 0.53 1.64
C LEU A 38 3.66 -0.70 2.38
N VAL A 39 2.86 -1.36 3.22
CA VAL A 39 3.25 -2.59 3.91
C VAL A 39 3.52 -3.71 2.91
N LEU A 40 2.64 -3.91 1.92
CA LEU A 40 2.83 -4.93 0.88
C LEU A 40 4.11 -4.70 0.08
N GLU A 41 4.40 -3.46 -0.30
CA GLU A 41 5.64 -3.12 -0.98
C GLU A 41 6.89 -3.41 -0.14
N GLN A 42 6.84 -3.13 1.16
CA GLN A 42 7.93 -3.45 2.09
C GLN A 42 8.16 -4.97 2.16
N LEU A 43 7.08 -5.75 2.28
CA LEU A 43 7.16 -7.22 2.29
C LEU A 43 7.73 -7.77 0.99
N LEU A 44 7.31 -7.23 -0.17
CA LEU A 44 7.83 -7.64 -1.47
C LEU A 44 9.32 -7.31 -1.62
N ARG A 45 9.76 -6.16 -1.12
CA ARG A 45 11.19 -5.81 -1.08
C ARG A 45 11.98 -6.78 -0.22
N GLY A 46 11.50 -7.09 0.99
CA GLY A 46 12.12 -8.07 1.88
C GLY A 46 12.25 -9.46 1.24
N LEU A 47 11.16 -9.97 0.65
CA LEU A 47 11.19 -11.26 -0.07
C LEU A 47 12.19 -11.28 -1.22
N ARG A 48 12.31 -10.17 -1.96
CA ARG A 48 13.30 -10.05 -3.04
C ARG A 48 14.73 -10.11 -2.49
N GLU A 49 15.01 -9.45 -1.38
CA GLU A 49 16.32 -9.49 -0.73
C GLU A 49 16.66 -10.90 -0.24
N GLU A 50 15.71 -11.59 0.39
CA GLU A 50 15.87 -12.99 0.81
C GLU A 50 16.17 -13.92 -0.38
N LEU A 51 15.46 -13.78 -1.50
CA LEU A 51 15.72 -14.56 -2.71
C LEU A 51 17.10 -14.29 -3.31
N VAL A 52 17.56 -13.04 -3.29
CA VAL A 52 18.92 -12.70 -3.73
C VAL A 52 19.96 -13.33 -2.81
N ALA A 53 19.75 -13.26 -1.49
CA ALA A 53 20.64 -13.86 -0.50
C ALA A 53 20.76 -15.38 -0.71
N LEU A 54 19.64 -16.08 -0.89
CA LEU A 54 19.61 -17.52 -1.18
C LEU A 54 20.35 -17.88 -2.48
N ARG A 55 20.20 -17.06 -3.53
CA ARG A 55 20.94 -17.27 -4.78
C ARG A 55 22.44 -17.09 -4.58
N THR A 56 22.87 -16.08 -3.82
CA THR A 56 24.28 -15.86 -3.54
C THR A 56 24.89 -16.95 -2.66
N SER A 57 24.15 -17.48 -1.68
CA SER A 57 24.63 -18.56 -0.82
C SER A 57 24.81 -19.88 -1.57
N GLN A 58 23.99 -20.15 -2.59
CA GLN A 58 24.12 -21.35 -3.44
C GLN A 58 25.26 -21.23 -4.47
N ALA A 59 25.69 -20.02 -4.83
CA ALA A 59 26.72 -19.79 -5.84
C ALA A 59 28.16 -19.99 -5.33
N HIS A 60 28.37 -20.13 -4.01
CA HIS A 60 29.68 -20.10 -3.37
C HIS A 60 30.22 -21.49 -2.98
N ASP A 61 29.89 -22.56 -3.71
CA ASP A 61 30.37 -23.91 -3.38
C ASP A 61 31.92 -23.98 -3.37
N PRO A 62 32.56 -24.03 -2.18
CA PRO A 62 34.02 -23.95 -2.03
C PRO A 62 34.73 -25.22 -2.51
N HIS A 63 33.99 -26.27 -2.88
CA HIS A 63 34.54 -27.47 -3.53
C HIS A 63 34.91 -27.25 -5.01
N SER A 64 34.65 -26.06 -5.55
CA SER A 64 34.92 -25.70 -6.95
C SER A 64 36.30 -25.07 -7.18
N GLU A 65 37.12 -24.91 -6.14
CA GLU A 65 38.46 -24.33 -6.28
C GLU A 65 39.45 -25.40 -6.81
N PRO A 66 40.14 -25.14 -7.94
CA PRO A 66 41.19 -26.04 -8.40
C PRO A 66 42.33 -26.05 -7.39
N PRO A 67 42.91 -27.22 -7.07
CA PRO A 67 43.97 -27.33 -6.06
C PRO A 67 45.17 -26.44 -6.42
N PRO A 68 45.81 -25.81 -5.41
CA PRO A 68 46.86 -24.84 -5.66
C PRO A 68 48.04 -25.47 -6.42
N PRO A 69 48.66 -24.72 -7.36
CA PRO A 69 49.79 -25.23 -8.12
C PRO A 69 50.97 -25.50 -7.19
N HIS A 70 51.49 -26.73 -7.22
CA HIS A 70 52.75 -27.07 -6.57
C HIS A 70 53.90 -26.50 -7.40
N TYR A 71 54.57 -25.47 -6.85
CA TYR A 71 55.82 -24.91 -7.36
C TYR A 71 57.04 -25.65 -6.79
#